data_AF-A0A7J6EQR6-F1
#
_entry.id   AF-A0A7J6EQR6-F1
#
_cell.length_a   1.000
_cell.length_b   1.000
_cell.length_c   1.000
_cell.angle_alpha   90.00
_cell.angle_beta   90.00
_cell.angle_gamma   90.00
#
_symmetry.space_group_name_H-M   'P 1'
#
loop_
_entity.id
_entity.type
_entity.pdbx_description
1 polymer ?
#
loop_
_entity_poly.entity_id
_entity_poly.type
_entity_poly.pdbx_seq_one_letter_code
_entity_poly.pdbx_strand_id
1 'polypeptide(L)'
;MLCGSPWHLCDHVLFIIHIETESHRILGRLNIEERRMYMYNSLSTAMKDIAAIKACQPFAVLFPHFFALFDEFKKESKPVCLDPFEVVKVDGLPQQTSNDCGCFVASFAEYFIDMKPIPPIFDVEKHCDRLAVLFYKYARMKEVNFIDSEDEAPPKGPKKNFLTHESISLTTLLQPSYKRLTLHFNHFM
;
A
#
# COMPACT_ATOMS: atom_id res chain seq x y z
N MET A 1 2.42 -12.14 -2.07
CA MET A 1 2.04 -10.98 -2.88
C MET A 1 2.61 -11.23 -4.27
N LEU A 2 1.79 -11.19 -5.32
CA LEU A 2 2.31 -11.24 -6.69
C LEU A 2 2.68 -9.81 -7.06
N CYS A 3 3.97 -9.52 -7.20
CA CYS A 3 4.44 -8.25 -7.74
C CYS A 3 4.04 -8.14 -9.23
N GLY A 4 4.06 -6.94 -9.79
CA GLY A 4 3.82 -6.74 -11.23
C GLY A 4 2.38 -6.96 -11.72
N SER A 5 1.40 -7.17 -10.82
CA SER A 5 0.00 -7.30 -11.23
C SER A 5 -0.56 -5.95 -11.72
N PRO A 6 -1.21 -5.89 -12.89
CA PRO A 6 -1.91 -4.69 -13.35
C PRO A 6 -2.92 -4.19 -12.31
N TRP A 7 -3.04 -2.87 -12.16
CA TRP A 7 -3.88 -2.26 -11.12
C TRP A 7 -5.35 -2.64 -11.22
N HIS A 8 -5.87 -2.81 -12.43
CA HIS A 8 -7.27 -3.20 -12.67
C HIS A 8 -7.59 -4.64 -12.21
N LEU A 9 -6.56 -5.45 -11.92
CA LEU A 9 -6.71 -6.81 -11.37
C LEU A 9 -6.48 -6.85 -9.85
N CYS A 10 -6.16 -5.73 -9.23
CA CYS A 10 -5.94 -5.62 -7.79
C CYS A 10 -7.24 -5.25 -7.09
N ASP A 11 -7.46 -5.75 -5.87
CA ASP A 11 -8.60 -5.31 -5.05
C ASP A 11 -8.28 -3.97 -4.39
N HIS A 12 -7.00 -3.83 -4.01
CA HIS A 12 -6.48 -2.65 -3.33
C HIS A 12 -5.20 -2.13 -3.99
N VAL A 13 -5.13 -0.81 -4.13
CA VAL A 13 -3.92 -0.12 -4.59
C VAL A 13 -3.49 0.88 -3.51
N LEU A 14 -2.23 0.79 -3.09
CA LEU A 14 -1.62 1.70 -2.12
C LEU A 14 -0.66 2.67 -2.82
N PHE A 15 -0.81 3.95 -2.55
CA PHE A 15 0.05 4.99 -3.10
C PHE A 15 0.20 6.17 -2.15
N ILE A 16 1.36 6.83 -2.23
CA ILE A 16 1.69 7.99 -1.42
C ILE A 16 1.18 9.25 -2.11
N ILE A 17 0.49 10.10 -1.37
CA ILE A 17 0.00 11.40 -1.84
C ILE A 17 0.75 12.49 -1.09
N HIS A 18 1.40 13.36 -1.86
CA HIS A 18 2.09 14.53 -1.31
C HIS A 18 1.13 15.72 -1.28
N ILE A 19 1.03 16.37 -0.11
CA ILE A 19 0.27 17.59 0.08
C ILE A 19 1.29 18.74 0.08
N GLU A 20 1.46 19.38 -1.07
CA GLU A 20 2.49 20.40 -1.28
C GLU A 20 2.40 21.56 -0.28
N THR A 21 1.19 22.05 -0.02
CA THR A 21 0.96 23.17 0.91
C THR A 21 1.37 22.86 2.34
N GLU A 22 1.53 21.58 2.70
CA GLU A 22 1.80 21.13 4.07
C GLU A 22 3.15 20.42 4.20
N SER A 23 3.91 20.24 3.11
CA SER A 23 5.09 19.37 3.06
C SER A 23 4.84 18.02 3.74
N HIS A 24 3.63 17.49 3.56
CA HIS A 24 3.11 16.35 4.30
C HIS A 24 2.76 15.22 3.34
N ARG A 25 2.96 13.98 3.78
CA ARG A 25 2.64 12.79 2.98
C ARG A 25 1.57 11.97 3.69
N ILE A 26 0.57 11.58 2.94
CA ILE A 26 -0.51 10.69 3.39
C ILE A 26 -0.50 9.41 2.57
N LEU A 27 -1.09 8.35 3.11
CA LEU A 27 -1.31 7.12 2.37
C LEU A 27 -2.72 7.12 1.78
N GLY A 28 -2.80 7.02 0.46
CA GLY A 28 -4.02 6.69 -0.26
C GLY A 28 -4.14 5.18 -0.42
N ARG A 29 -5.31 4.63 -0.09
CA ARG A 29 -5.70 3.25 -0.37
C ARG A 29 -6.96 3.25 -1.20
N LEU A 30 -6.81 2.88 -2.46
CA LEU A 30 -7.94 2.63 -3.32
C LEU A 30 -8.52 1.23 -3.05
N ASN A 31 -9.83 1.13 -2.90
CA ASN A 31 -10.59 -0.11 -2.98
C ASN A 31 -11.42 -0.06 -4.27
N ILE A 32 -11.07 -0.91 -5.23
CA ILE A 32 -11.68 -0.91 -6.57
C ILE A 32 -13.10 -1.48 -6.52
N GLU A 33 -13.32 -2.53 -5.73
CA GLU A 33 -14.62 -3.18 -5.57
C GLU A 33 -15.64 -2.24 -4.89
N GLU A 34 -15.25 -1.60 -3.79
CA GLU A 34 -16.13 -0.68 -3.05
C GLU A 34 -16.22 0.72 -3.68
N ARG A 35 -15.43 1.02 -4.72
CA ARG A 35 -15.32 2.35 -5.32
C ARG A 35 -14.99 3.44 -4.28
N ARG A 36 -14.06 3.14 -3.38
CA ARG A 36 -13.68 4.01 -2.25
C ARG A 36 -12.19 4.28 -2.20
N MET A 37 -11.85 5.52 -1.89
CA MET A 37 -10.48 5.95 -1.65
C MET A 37 -10.31 6.27 -0.17
N TYR A 38 -9.61 5.39 0.55
CA TYR A 38 -9.31 5.59 1.96
C TYR A 38 -8.05 6.43 2.12
N MET A 39 -8.15 7.44 2.97
CA MET A 39 -7.10 8.40 3.25
C MET A 39 -6.60 8.20 4.69
N TYR A 40 -5.33 7.82 4.82
CA TYR A 40 -4.67 7.68 6.10
C TYR A 40 -3.81 8.92 6.36
N ASN A 41 -4.22 9.71 7.35
CA ASN A 41 -3.54 10.96 7.71
C ASN A 41 -3.05 10.90 9.16
N SER A 42 -1.73 10.87 9.35
CA SER A 42 -1.08 10.95 10.67
C SER A 42 -1.04 12.37 11.25
N LEU A 43 -1.36 13.40 10.48
CA LEU A 43 -1.43 14.79 10.93
C LEU A 43 -2.89 15.28 10.85
N SER A 44 -3.75 14.66 11.64
CA SER A 44 -5.20 14.87 11.59
C SER A 44 -5.62 16.06 12.45
N THR A 45 -6.04 17.11 11.77
CA THR A 45 -6.80 18.24 12.32
C THR A 45 -7.84 18.64 11.28
N ALA A 46 -8.89 19.36 11.67
CA ALA A 46 -9.94 19.75 10.72
C ALA A 46 -9.37 20.44 9.45
N MET A 47 -8.40 21.34 9.61
CA MET A 47 -7.77 22.04 8.48
C MET A 47 -6.90 21.12 7.62
N LYS A 48 -6.08 20.26 8.25
CA LYS A 48 -5.19 19.33 7.53
C LYS A 48 -5.98 18.23 6.83
N ASP A 49 -7.07 17.78 7.43
CA ASP A 49 -7.96 16.79 6.81
C ASP A 49 -8.65 17.37 5.57
N ILE A 50 -9.06 18.66 5.59
CA ILE A 50 -9.58 19.33 4.39
C ILE A 50 -8.51 19.38 3.29
N ALA A 51 -7.27 19.73 3.63
CA ALA A 51 -6.17 19.75 2.66
C ALA A 51 -5.88 18.35 2.09
N ALA A 52 -5.89 17.33 2.95
CA ALA A 52 -5.68 15.95 2.55
C ALA A 52 -6.81 15.42 1.66
N ILE A 53 -8.07 15.71 1.98
CA ILE A 53 -9.22 15.38 1.12
C ILE A 53 -9.07 16.05 -0.26
N LYS A 54 -8.72 17.35 -0.30
CA LYS A 54 -8.47 18.06 -1.57
C LYS A 54 -7.35 17.41 -2.38
N ALA A 55 -6.28 16.93 -1.74
CA ALA A 55 -5.20 16.21 -2.41
C ALA A 55 -5.64 14.83 -2.97
N CYS A 56 -6.62 14.18 -2.34
CA CYS A 56 -7.21 12.93 -2.83
C CYS A 56 -8.17 13.12 -4.02
N GLN A 57 -8.85 14.28 -4.12
CA GLN A 57 -9.92 14.50 -5.10
C GLN A 57 -9.54 14.23 -6.57
N PRO A 58 -8.38 14.68 -7.09
CA PRO A 58 -8.00 14.41 -8.47
C PRO A 58 -7.95 12.91 -8.79
N PHE A 59 -7.46 12.11 -7.84
CA PHE A 59 -7.39 10.66 -7.97
C PHE A 59 -8.78 10.02 -7.93
N ALA A 60 -9.62 10.46 -7.00
CA ALA A 60 -11.00 9.97 -6.85
C ALA A 60 -11.85 10.19 -8.10
N VAL A 61 -11.61 11.30 -8.82
CA VAL A 61 -12.27 11.62 -10.10
C VAL A 61 -11.64 10.85 -11.27
N LEU A 62 -10.30 10.75 -11.31
CA LEU A 62 -9.57 10.15 -12.43
C LEU A 62 -9.76 8.63 -12.50
N PHE A 63 -9.73 7.93 -11.37
CA PHE A 63 -9.71 6.48 -11.36
C PHE A 63 -10.95 5.81 -11.99
N PRO A 64 -12.20 6.24 -11.74
CA PRO A 64 -13.37 5.71 -12.44
C PRO A 64 -13.21 5.74 -13.97
N HIS A 65 -12.68 6.85 -14.51
CA HIS A 65 -12.45 7.02 -15.94
C HIS A 65 -11.30 6.15 -16.42
N PHE A 66 -10.20 6.09 -15.67
CA PHE A 66 -9.07 5.21 -15.98
C PHE A 66 -9.50 3.75 -16.07
N PHE A 67 -10.28 3.24 -15.12
CA PHE A 67 -10.76 1.86 -15.13
C PHE A 67 -11.78 1.57 -16.22
N ALA A 68 -12.61 2.56 -16.58
CA ALA A 68 -13.54 2.45 -17.71
C ALA A 68 -12.84 2.24 -19.07
N LEU A 69 -11.59 2.69 -19.21
CA LEU A 69 -10.81 2.52 -20.44
C LEU A 69 -10.26 1.09 -20.60
N PHE A 70 -10.10 0.33 -19.51
CA PHE A 70 -9.69 -1.07 -19.61
C PHE A 70 -10.93 -1.93 -19.92
N ASP A 71 -10.89 -2.60 -21.08
CA ASP A 71 -12.00 -3.32 -21.73
C ASP A 71 -12.70 -4.40 -20.88
N GLU A 72 -12.19 -4.73 -19.69
CA GLU A 72 -12.73 -5.78 -18.83
C GLU A 72 -13.92 -5.36 -17.96
N PHE A 73 -14.20 -4.06 -17.79
CA PHE A 73 -15.49 -3.62 -17.20
C PHE A 73 -16.68 -3.77 -18.16
N LYS A 74 -16.44 -4.11 -19.45
CA LYS A 74 -17.48 -4.30 -20.47
C LYS A 74 -18.02 -5.73 -20.56
N LYS A 75 -17.43 -6.70 -19.85
CA LYS A 75 -17.83 -8.13 -19.94
C LYS A 75 -19.19 -8.43 -19.31
N GLU A 76 -19.74 -7.50 -18.55
CA GLU A 76 -21.14 -7.52 -18.14
C GLU A 76 -21.81 -6.28 -18.73
N SER A 77 -23.04 -6.42 -19.23
CA SER A 77 -23.88 -5.34 -19.76
C SER A 77 -24.32 -4.32 -18.70
N LYS A 78 -23.47 -4.06 -17.70
CA LYS A 78 -23.69 -3.10 -16.64
C LYS A 78 -23.20 -1.73 -17.11
N PRO A 79 -23.99 -0.67 -16.89
CA PRO A 79 -23.54 0.68 -17.18
C PRO A 79 -22.27 0.98 -16.38
N VAL A 80 -21.27 1.52 -17.06
CA VAL A 80 -20.02 1.96 -16.44
C VAL A 80 -20.33 3.16 -15.55
N CYS A 81 -20.18 3.01 -14.24
CA CYS A 81 -20.32 4.10 -13.29
C CYS A 81 -19.04 4.96 -13.32
N LEU A 82 -19.17 6.21 -13.74
CA LEU A 82 -18.08 7.20 -13.79
C LEU A 82 -18.08 8.15 -12.59
N ASP A 83 -19.00 7.95 -11.64
CA ASP A 83 -19.09 8.79 -10.45
C ASP A 83 -17.77 8.75 -9.69
N PRO A 84 -17.27 9.90 -9.19
CA PRO A 84 -16.05 9.96 -8.40
C PRO A 84 -16.12 8.98 -7.23
N PHE A 85 -14.98 8.38 -6.91
CA PHE A 85 -14.89 7.54 -5.72
C PHE A 85 -15.09 8.37 -4.45
N GLU A 86 -15.78 7.78 -3.49
CA GLU A 86 -15.94 8.40 -2.18
C GLU A 86 -14.57 8.43 -1.47
N VAL A 87 -14.13 9.62 -1.03
CA VAL A 87 -12.92 9.78 -0.24
C VAL A 87 -13.27 9.62 1.24
N VAL A 88 -12.76 8.55 1.86
CA VAL A 88 -13.06 8.18 3.24
C VAL A 88 -11.83 8.42 4.12
N LYS A 89 -11.97 9.28 5.13
CA LYS A 89 -10.94 9.42 6.16
C LYS A 89 -10.92 8.18 7.04
N VAL A 90 -9.72 7.68 7.34
CA VAL A 90 -9.52 6.64 8.36
C VAL A 90 -9.31 7.30 9.71
N ASP A 91 -10.24 7.05 10.64
CA ASP A 91 -10.20 7.59 12.00
C ASP A 91 -9.43 6.66 12.97
N GLY A 92 -9.14 7.19 14.17
CA GLY A 92 -8.47 6.43 15.23
C GLY A 92 -6.98 6.14 14.96
N LEU A 93 -6.38 6.83 13.99
CA LEU A 93 -4.97 6.68 13.67
C LEU A 93 -4.07 7.34 14.72
N PRO A 94 -2.91 6.76 15.03
CA PRO A 94 -1.89 7.44 15.83
C PRO A 94 -1.46 8.73 15.13
N GLN A 95 -1.26 9.78 15.92
CA GLN A 95 -0.95 11.12 15.43
C GLN A 95 0.55 11.40 15.51
N GLN A 96 1.10 12.04 14.48
CA GLN A 96 2.49 12.49 14.47
C GLN A 96 2.64 13.80 15.23
N THR A 97 3.80 14.00 15.86
CA THR A 97 4.17 15.25 16.56
C THR A 97 5.36 15.96 15.90
N SER A 98 6.03 15.29 14.97
CA SER A 98 7.27 15.70 14.30
C SER A 98 7.17 15.39 12.80
N ASN A 99 8.25 15.62 12.05
CA ASN A 99 8.27 15.49 10.59
C ASN A 99 8.47 14.03 10.10
N ASP A 100 7.68 13.10 10.67
CA ASP A 100 7.87 11.66 10.49
C ASP A 100 6.80 11.02 9.61
N CYS A 101 6.07 11.82 8.81
CA CYS A 101 4.96 11.35 7.97
C CYS A 101 5.34 10.16 7.08
N GLY A 102 6.59 10.09 6.62
CA GLY A 102 7.10 8.94 5.85
C GLY A 102 7.08 7.62 6.62
N CYS A 103 7.46 7.63 7.90
CA CYS A 103 7.44 6.44 8.76
C CYS A 103 6.00 5.98 9.03
N PHE A 104 5.10 6.92 9.30
CA PHE A 104 3.67 6.63 9.46
C PHE A 104 3.07 6.04 8.19
N VAL A 105 3.30 6.66 7.02
CA VAL A 105 2.81 6.18 5.72
C VAL A 105 3.29 4.75 5.42
N ALA A 106 4.59 4.49 5.59
CA ALA A 106 5.16 3.16 5.36
C ALA A 106 4.58 2.11 6.33
N SER A 107 4.40 2.48 7.59
CA SER A 107 3.86 1.56 8.60
C SER A 107 2.37 1.30 8.42
N PHE A 108 1.56 2.30 8.07
CA PHE A 108 0.13 2.10 7.76
C PHE A 108 -0.07 1.16 6.57
N ALA A 109 0.77 1.29 5.54
CA ALA A 109 0.79 0.37 4.42
C ALA A 109 1.11 -1.06 4.87
N GLU A 110 2.15 -1.24 5.68
CA GLU A 110 2.53 -2.54 6.21
C GLU A 110 1.42 -3.17 7.07
N TYR A 111 0.81 -2.41 7.99
CA TYR A 111 -0.29 -2.92 8.81
C TYR A 111 -1.46 -3.41 7.96
N PHE A 112 -1.81 -2.67 6.91
CA PHE A 112 -2.87 -3.08 5.98
C PHE A 112 -2.49 -4.36 5.22
N ILE A 113 -1.26 -4.43 4.70
CA ILE A 113 -0.73 -5.60 3.98
C ILE A 113 -0.75 -6.85 4.85
N ASP A 114 -0.25 -6.73 6.08
CA ASP A 114 -0.15 -7.81 7.04
C ASP A 114 -1.51 -8.16 7.68
N MET A 115 -2.57 -7.42 7.34
CA MET A 115 -3.90 -7.53 7.95
C MET A 115 -3.85 -7.37 9.49
N LYS A 116 -2.96 -6.51 9.97
CA LYS A 116 -2.78 -6.20 11.39
C LYS A 116 -3.53 -4.92 11.75
N PRO A 117 -4.08 -4.84 12.98
CA PRO A 117 -4.60 -3.58 13.47
C PRO A 117 -3.48 -2.56 13.63
N ILE A 118 -3.79 -1.29 13.38
CA ILE A 118 -2.86 -0.18 13.63
C ILE A 118 -2.84 0.06 15.15
N PRO A 119 -1.66 0.04 15.81
CA PRO A 119 -1.58 0.29 17.23
C PRO A 119 -1.88 1.77 17.56
N PRO A 120 -2.55 2.05 18.68
CA PRO A 120 -2.84 3.42 19.10
C PRO A 120 -1.59 4.17 19.55
N ILE A 121 -0.56 3.43 20.00
CA ILE A 121 0.76 3.97 20.36
C ILE A 121 1.70 3.67 19.20
N PHE A 122 2.30 4.72 18.65
CA PHE A 122 3.23 4.62 17.52
C PHE A 122 4.61 5.13 17.92
N ASP A 123 5.53 4.19 18.10
CA ASP A 123 6.93 4.48 18.38
C ASP A 123 7.69 4.64 17.05
N VAL A 124 7.85 5.90 16.63
CA VAL A 124 8.46 6.25 15.34
C VAL A 124 9.87 5.68 15.21
N GLU A 125 10.69 5.77 16.26
CA GLU A 125 12.09 5.31 16.23
C GLU A 125 12.13 3.80 16.01
N LYS A 126 11.34 3.05 16.78
CA LYS A 126 11.23 1.60 16.62
C LYS A 126 10.75 1.19 15.23
N HIS A 127 9.78 1.92 14.67
CA HIS A 127 9.28 1.68 13.32
C HIS A 127 10.33 1.99 12.24
N CYS A 128 11.01 3.14 12.36
CA CYS A 128 12.11 3.54 11.48
C CYS A 128 13.25 2.52 11.49
N ASP A 129 13.72 2.09 12.67
CA ASP A 129 14.79 1.10 12.80
C ASP A 129 14.41 -0.23 12.15
N ARG A 130 13.18 -0.69 12.40
CA ARG A 130 12.69 -1.95 11.82
C ARG A 130 12.60 -1.86 10.31
N LEU A 131 12.08 -0.76 9.76
CA LEU A 131 12.01 -0.52 8.32
C LEU A 131 13.41 -0.43 7.71
N ALA A 132 14.34 0.28 8.34
CA ALA A 132 15.73 0.38 7.89
C ALA A 132 16.41 -1.00 7.82
N VAL A 133 16.25 -1.83 8.86
CA VAL A 133 16.78 -3.21 8.88
C VAL A 133 16.14 -4.06 7.79
N LEU A 134 14.83 -3.93 7.55
CA LEU A 134 14.14 -4.68 6.50
C LEU A 134 14.61 -4.27 5.10
N PHE A 135 14.69 -2.97 4.82
CA PHE A 135 15.18 -2.47 3.54
C PHE A 135 16.63 -2.87 3.30
N TYR A 136 17.49 -2.77 4.31
CA TYR A 136 18.87 -3.21 4.21
C TYR A 136 18.97 -4.71 3.90
N LYS A 137 18.25 -5.56 4.65
CA LYS A 137 18.23 -7.01 4.41
C LYS A 137 17.74 -7.34 3.00
N TYR A 138 16.70 -6.65 2.54
CA TYR A 138 16.16 -6.83 1.19
C TYR A 138 17.15 -6.42 0.11
N ALA A 139 17.78 -5.24 0.25
CA ALA A 139 18.80 -4.76 -0.67
C ALA A 139 20.00 -5.72 -0.75
N ARG A 140 20.51 -6.20 0.39
CA ARG A 140 21.58 -7.21 0.44
C ARG A 140 21.17 -8.53 -0.20
N MET A 141 19.92 -8.95 -0.03
CA MET A 141 19.39 -10.15 -0.66
C MET A 141 19.33 -10.00 -2.19
N LYS A 142 18.91 -8.84 -2.71
CA LYS A 142 18.95 -8.55 -4.16
C LYS A 142 20.37 -8.56 -4.72
N GLU A 143 21.31 -7.93 -4.01
CA GLU A 143 22.72 -7.86 -4.40
C GLU A 143 23.36 -9.25 -4.47
N VAL A 144 23.17 -10.09 -3.44
CA VAL A 144 23.74 -11.45 -3.39
C VAL A 144 23.12 -12.39 -4.42
N ASN A 145 21.82 -12.26 -4.66
CA ASN A 145 21.10 -13.16 -5.57
C ASN A 145 21.04 -12.66 -7.02
N PHE A 146 21.63 -11.50 -7.34
CA PHE A 146 21.57 -10.86 -8.65
C PHE A 146 20.12 -10.74 -9.18
N ILE A 147 19.19 -10.35 -8.30
CA ILE A 147 17.77 -10.18 -8.65
C ILE A 147 17.51 -8.72 -8.96
N ASP A 148 17.24 -8.42 -10.24
CA ASP A 148 16.89 -7.07 -10.69
C ASP A 148 15.46 -6.69 -10.26
N SER A 149 14.47 -7.57 -10.48
CA SER A 149 13.06 -7.37 -10.08
C SER A 149 12.43 -8.60 -9.41
N GLU A 150 11.43 -8.38 -8.55
CA GLU A 150 10.62 -9.48 -8.00
C GLU A 150 9.85 -10.25 -9.08
N ASP A 151 9.54 -9.58 -10.19
CA ASP A 151 8.89 -10.17 -11.37
C ASP A 151 9.82 -11.13 -12.13
N GLU A 152 11.14 -11.01 -11.93
CA GLU A 152 12.16 -11.86 -12.54
C GLU A 152 12.71 -12.93 -11.59
N ALA A 153 12.25 -12.94 -10.33
CA ALA A 153 12.66 -13.97 -9.39
C ALA A 153 12.12 -15.34 -9.87
N PRO A 154 12.99 -16.36 -10.08
CA PRO A 154 12.51 -17.67 -10.49
C PRO A 154 11.54 -18.21 -9.43
N PRO A 155 10.44 -18.88 -9.83
CA PRO A 155 9.48 -19.44 -8.89
C PRO A 155 10.24 -20.33 -7.90
N LYS A 156 9.98 -20.16 -6.59
CA LYS A 156 10.64 -20.96 -5.55
C LYS A 156 10.35 -22.44 -5.83
N GLY A 157 11.31 -23.12 -6.45
CA GLY A 157 11.25 -24.54 -6.70
C GLY A 157 11.17 -25.33 -5.38
N PRO A 158 10.73 -26.59 -5.43
CA PRO A 158 10.64 -27.42 -4.24
C PRO A 158 12.00 -27.52 -3.55
N LYS A 159 12.06 -27.09 -2.29
CA LYS A 159 13.29 -27.15 -1.47
C LYS A 159 13.74 -28.60 -1.37
N LYS A 160 14.96 -28.91 -1.82
CA LYS A 160 15.64 -30.16 -1.42
C LYS A 160 15.99 -30.05 0.05
N ASN A 161 15.48 -30.97 0.85
CA ASN A 161 15.68 -31.04 2.29
C ASN A 161 17.18 -31.22 2.61
N PHE A 162 17.79 -30.21 3.23
CA PHE A 162 18.98 -30.38 4.03
C PHE A 162 18.69 -29.86 5.44
N LEU A 163 19.05 -30.69 6.42
CA LEU A 163 18.54 -30.67 7.79
C LEU A 163 19.13 -29.54 8.65
N THR A 164 18.21 -28.92 9.40
CA THR A 164 18.31 -28.32 10.75
C THR A 164 19.38 -27.27 11.06
N HIS A 165 18.93 -26.01 11.09
CA HIS A 165 18.96 -25.19 12.32
C HIS A 165 17.69 -24.30 12.32
N GLU A 166 17.09 -24.12 13.49
CA GLU A 166 15.76 -23.53 13.70
C GLU A 166 15.49 -22.28 12.83
N SER A 167 14.71 -22.50 11.78
CA SER A 167 14.09 -21.44 11.01
C SER A 167 12.66 -21.33 11.50
N ILE A 168 12.31 -20.18 12.08
CA ILE A 168 10.92 -19.82 12.33
C ILE A 168 10.24 -19.77 10.97
N SER A 169 9.50 -20.83 10.69
CA SER A 169 8.82 -21.08 9.43
C SER A 169 7.60 -20.17 9.35
N LEU A 170 7.67 -19.12 8.52
CA LEU A 170 6.48 -18.35 8.10
C LEU A 170 5.77 -19.09 6.96
N THR A 171 5.28 -20.29 7.25
CA THR A 171 4.39 -21.02 6.33
C THR A 171 3.09 -21.36 7.03
N THR A 172 1.98 -21.19 6.30
CA THR A 172 0.56 -21.43 6.67
C THR A 172 -0.04 -20.27 7.46
N LEU A 173 -0.90 -19.41 6.88
CA LEU A 173 -2.22 -19.76 6.34
C LEU A 173 -2.48 -19.10 4.97
N LEU A 174 -2.51 -19.91 3.91
CA LEU A 174 -3.21 -19.57 2.68
C LEU A 174 -4.71 -19.77 2.92
N GLN A 175 -5.45 -18.67 3.05
CA GLN A 175 -6.91 -18.66 2.87
C GLN A 175 -7.24 -18.21 1.44
N PRO A 176 -8.31 -18.73 0.82
CA PRO A 176 -8.56 -18.61 -0.63
C PRO A 176 -9.09 -17.24 -1.10
N SER A 177 -8.86 -16.14 -0.38
CA SER A 177 -9.16 -14.79 -0.86
C SER A 177 -7.86 -14.09 -1.24
N TYR A 178 -7.44 -14.23 -2.50
CA TYR A 178 -6.30 -13.50 -3.04
C TYR A 178 -6.60 -12.00 -3.01
N LYS A 179 -6.19 -11.29 -1.95
CA LYS A 179 -6.07 -9.84 -2.03
C LYS A 179 -4.84 -9.52 -2.85
N ARG A 180 -5.02 -9.18 -4.13
CA ARG A 180 -3.92 -8.68 -4.97
C ARG A 180 -3.68 -7.24 -4.59
N LEU A 181 -2.45 -6.96 -4.17
CA LEU A 181 -2.05 -5.66 -3.65
C LEU A 181 -0.75 -5.24 -4.30
N THR A 182 -0.71 -4.02 -4.80
CA THR A 182 0.49 -3.40 -5.36
C THR A 182 0.76 -2.10 -4.61
N LEU A 183 2.01 -1.92 -4.18
CA LEU A 183 2.51 -0.71 -3.53
C LEU A 183 3.32 0.09 -4.55
N HIS A 184 2.93 1.33 -4.82
CA HIS A 184 3.74 2.23 -5.63
C HIS A 184 4.29 3.38 -4.80
N PHE A 185 5.62 3.42 -4.68
CA PHE A 185 6.34 4.63 -4.29
C PHE A 185 6.42 5.52 -5.52
N ASN A 186 5.64 6.59 -5.55
CA ASN A 186 5.78 7.62 -6.56
C ASN A 186 7.19 8.22 -6.48
N HIS A 187 8.06 7.88 -7.43
CA HIS A 187 9.33 8.55 -7.66
C HIS A 187 9.02 9.78 -8.52
N PHE A 188 8.50 10.84 -7.90
CA PHE A 188 8.55 12.16 -8.54
C PHE A 188 9.83 12.84 -8.07
N MET A 189 10.80 12.85 -8.99
CA MET A 189 11.95 13.75 -8.95
C MET A 189 11.49 15.21 -8.93
#